data_AF-A0A1T4P8X5-F1
#
_entry.id   AF-A0A1T4P8X5-F1
#
_cell.length_a   1.000
_cell.length_b   1.000
_cell.length_c   1.000
_cell.angle_alpha   90.00
_cell.angle_beta   90.00
_cell.angle_gamma   90.00
#
_symmetry.space_group_name_H-M   'P 1'
#
loop_
_entity.id
_entity.type
_entity.pdbx_description
1 polymer ?
#
loop_
_entity_poly.entity_id
_entity_poly.type
_entity_poly.pdbx_seq_one_letter_code
_entity_poly.pdbx_strand_id
1 'polypeptide(L)'
;MALWDKLKAELIDIVQWLDDTNDTLIWRFPRYNNEIKNGAKLVVREGQAAVFINEGQIADVFKPGTYDLTTQNLPILATLKGWKYGFESPFKAEVYFVSTRQFTNLKWGTPGPCTMRDPEFGAVRVTAFGIYSIKIKDPAVFIREIAGTDGEFSTDEIQDNLKGKIGMRIKEVMPELQIPVIDLESKVFTMGEMLKERIAPAFESLGIALTEVQVQDVGLPEEVERAIDKAGAMRAIGNMQMYTQYETANSINDAANNPGGLAAAGVGIGMGFGMGGQMGNAMGGAFTNMVQQPGINPGFSGGAAQPPPMPGPPPLPQLNLFVAINGQQSGPFEAPALQQMVLSGQLTRETLVWKQGMASWTAAGTVAELAPVFGAVPPPMPPA
;
A
#
# COMPACT_ATOMS: atom_id res chain seq x y z
N MET A 1 13.45 57.91 -35.50
CA MET A 1 13.09 56.70 -34.73
C MET A 1 13.93 55.46 -35.10
N ALA A 2 14.52 55.35 -36.30
CA ALA A 2 15.30 54.17 -36.70
C ALA A 2 16.72 54.00 -36.08
N LEU A 3 17.34 55.05 -35.53
CA LEU A 3 18.67 54.95 -34.90
C LEU A 3 18.62 54.35 -33.48
N TRP A 4 17.55 54.62 -32.72
CA TRP A 4 17.38 54.12 -31.35
C TRP A 4 17.03 52.63 -31.31
N ASP A 5 16.32 52.11 -32.32
CA ASP A 5 16.05 50.68 -32.47
C ASP A 5 17.29 49.89 -32.91
N LYS A 6 18.20 50.50 -33.69
CA LYS A 6 19.53 49.92 -34.00
C LYS A 6 20.45 49.88 -32.78
N LEU A 7 20.44 50.92 -31.94
CA LEU A 7 21.24 50.95 -30.70
C LEU A 7 20.74 49.96 -29.64
N LYS A 8 19.43 49.66 -29.60
CA LYS A 8 18.89 48.56 -28.77
C LYS A 8 19.19 47.17 -29.33
N ALA A 9 19.45 47.05 -30.64
CA ALA A 9 19.85 45.80 -31.28
C ALA A 9 21.31 45.39 -30.96
N GLU A 10 22.16 46.35 -30.59
CA GLU A 10 23.55 46.14 -30.13
C GLU A 10 23.69 45.87 -28.62
N LEU A 11 22.60 45.91 -27.85
CA LEU A 11 22.65 45.45 -26.46
C LEU A 11 22.94 43.94 -26.47
N ILE A 12 24.10 43.58 -25.90
CA ILE A 12 24.50 42.20 -25.64
C ILE A 12 23.33 41.50 -24.95
N ASP A 13 22.82 40.46 -25.60
CA ASP A 13 21.73 39.68 -25.03
C ASP A 13 22.26 38.86 -23.86
N ILE A 14 21.70 39.05 -22.67
CA ILE A 14 22.08 38.29 -21.47
C ILE A 14 21.08 37.15 -21.34
N VAL A 15 21.52 35.95 -21.70
CA VAL A 15 20.77 34.72 -21.53
C VAL A 15 21.03 34.22 -20.12
N GLN A 16 20.02 34.34 -19.26
CA GLN A 16 20.08 33.89 -17.88
C GLN A 16 18.72 33.40 -17.41
N TRP A 17 18.73 32.56 -16.38
CA TRP A 17 17.54 32.14 -15.64
C TRP A 17 17.70 32.48 -14.17
N LEU A 18 16.65 33.07 -13.59
CA LEU A 18 16.50 33.24 -12.15
C LEU A 18 15.30 32.37 -11.78
N ASP A 19 15.59 31.22 -11.17
CA ASP A 19 14.54 30.34 -10.65
C ASP A 19 13.90 31.03 -9.44
N ASP A 20 12.63 31.38 -9.56
CA ASP A 20 11.80 31.91 -8.47
C ASP A 20 10.88 30.83 -7.88
N THR A 21 10.98 29.58 -8.37
CA THR A 21 10.20 28.44 -7.89
C THR A 21 11.09 27.46 -7.11
N ASN A 22 10.45 26.47 -6.49
CA ASN A 22 11.15 25.41 -5.74
C ASN A 22 11.02 24.03 -6.42
N ASP A 23 10.39 23.95 -7.58
CA ASP A 23 9.96 22.73 -8.27
C ASP A 23 10.32 22.70 -9.76
N THR A 24 10.74 23.81 -10.37
CA THR A 24 11.16 23.84 -11.77
C THR A 24 12.49 23.08 -11.97
N LEU A 25 12.44 22.03 -12.77
CA LEU A 25 13.57 21.20 -13.16
C LEU A 25 14.23 21.73 -14.44
N ILE A 26 13.43 22.18 -15.40
CA ILE A 26 13.88 22.74 -16.68
C ILE A 26 13.12 24.01 -16.99
N TRP A 27 13.84 24.98 -17.53
CA TRP A 27 13.26 26.17 -18.12
C TRP A 27 13.99 26.54 -19.41
N ARG A 28 13.24 26.69 -20.51
CA ARG A 28 13.76 27.16 -21.80
C ARG A 28 13.70 28.68 -21.85
N PHE A 29 14.82 29.29 -22.18
CA PHE A 29 14.89 30.73 -22.37
C PHE A 29 13.97 31.20 -23.51
N PRO A 30 12.99 32.07 -23.25
CA PRO A 30 12.02 32.50 -24.24
C PRO A 30 12.67 33.50 -25.21
N ARG A 31 12.55 33.23 -26.52
CA ARG A 31 13.05 34.11 -27.58
C ARG A 31 12.10 34.08 -28.78
N TYR A 32 11.94 35.23 -29.42
CA TYR A 32 11.21 35.31 -30.68
C TYR A 32 11.97 34.52 -31.76
N ASN A 33 11.29 33.55 -32.39
CA ASN A 33 11.82 32.65 -33.43
C ASN A 33 13.02 31.75 -33.02
N ASN A 34 13.32 31.61 -31.72
CA ASN A 34 14.47 30.86 -31.19
C ASN A 34 15.82 31.27 -31.79
N GLU A 35 15.99 32.56 -32.12
CA GLU A 35 17.27 33.08 -32.64
C GLU A 35 18.07 33.73 -31.51
N ILE A 36 19.21 33.12 -31.15
CA ILE A 36 20.19 33.70 -30.22
C ILE A 36 21.20 34.51 -31.03
N LYS A 37 21.38 35.78 -30.66
CA LYS A 37 22.34 36.68 -31.33
C LYS A 37 23.77 36.20 -31.11
N ASN A 38 24.59 36.26 -32.15
CA ASN A 38 26.03 35.99 -32.03
C ASN A 38 26.67 37.03 -31.09
N GLY A 39 27.43 36.57 -30.08
CA GLY A 39 27.98 37.44 -29.05
C GLY A 39 27.06 37.67 -27.84
N ALA A 40 25.95 36.93 -27.72
CA ALA A 40 25.17 36.89 -26.49
C ALA A 40 26.01 36.35 -25.32
N LYS A 41 25.73 36.82 -24.11
CA LYS A 41 26.34 36.34 -22.87
C LYS A 41 25.41 35.35 -22.20
N LEU A 42 25.88 34.12 -22.02
CA LEU A 42 25.22 33.10 -21.21
C LEU A 42 25.74 33.20 -19.78
N VAL A 43 24.83 33.41 -18.82
CA VAL A 43 25.15 33.40 -17.39
C VAL A 43 24.48 32.18 -16.76
N VAL A 44 25.27 31.20 -16.39
CA VAL A 44 24.83 29.99 -15.68
C VAL A 44 25.16 30.16 -14.21
N ARG A 45 24.17 30.02 -13.34
CA ARG A 45 24.35 30.20 -11.89
C ARG A 45 24.70 28.88 -11.21
N GLU A 46 25.19 28.98 -9.97
CA GLU A 46 25.34 27.82 -9.11
C GLU A 46 24.00 27.09 -8.93
N GLY A 47 24.06 25.76 -8.87
CA GLY A 47 22.85 24.93 -8.81
C GLY A 47 22.08 24.85 -10.15
N GLN A 48 22.67 25.31 -11.26
CA GLN A 48 22.11 25.20 -12.60
C GLN A 48 23.16 24.70 -13.60
N ALA A 49 22.69 24.17 -14.71
CA ALA A 49 23.44 23.94 -15.94
C ALA A 49 22.65 24.51 -17.11
N ALA A 50 23.32 24.87 -18.20
CA ALA A 50 22.65 25.30 -19.42
C ALA A 50 22.96 24.35 -20.57
N VAL A 51 21.94 23.76 -21.17
CA VAL A 51 22.06 22.90 -22.34
C VAL A 51 21.73 23.72 -23.58
N PHE A 52 22.69 23.79 -24.49
CA PHE A 52 22.54 24.49 -25.75
C PHE A 52 22.16 23.50 -26.85
N ILE A 53 21.02 23.73 -27.48
CA ILE A 53 20.49 22.92 -28.58
C ILE A 53 20.57 23.76 -29.85
N ASN A 54 21.18 23.20 -30.88
CA ASN A 54 21.27 23.81 -32.20
C ASN A 54 20.55 22.92 -33.21
N GLU A 55 19.56 23.46 -33.92
CA GLU A 55 18.82 22.75 -34.96
C GLU A 55 18.29 21.37 -34.51
N GLY A 56 17.86 21.28 -33.25
CA GLY A 56 17.33 20.05 -32.65
C GLY A 56 18.37 19.07 -32.11
N GLN A 57 19.67 19.40 -32.15
CA GLN A 57 20.73 18.57 -31.58
C GLN A 57 21.40 19.26 -30.39
N ILE A 58 21.66 18.51 -29.31
CA ILE A 58 22.43 19.01 -28.17
C ILE A 58 23.86 19.30 -28.65
N ALA A 59 24.26 20.56 -28.59
CA ALA A 59 25.59 20.97 -29.03
C ALA A 59 26.58 21.08 -27.86
N ASP A 60 26.13 21.53 -26.68
CA ASP A 60 26.99 21.66 -25.50
C ASP A 60 26.19 21.75 -24.19
N VAL A 61 26.87 21.49 -23.07
CA VAL A 61 26.34 21.62 -21.70
C VAL A 61 27.28 22.48 -20.87
N PHE A 62 26.83 23.69 -20.55
CA PHE A 62 27.56 24.67 -19.76
C PHE A 62 27.32 24.49 -18.26
N LYS A 63 28.42 24.54 -17.49
CA LYS A 63 28.44 24.52 -16.03
C LYS A 63 28.28 25.93 -15.46
N PRO A 64 28.18 26.14 -14.12
CA PRO A 64 28.15 27.47 -13.54
C PRO A 64 29.31 28.36 -14.03
N GLY A 65 28.99 29.57 -14.47
CA GLY A 65 29.94 30.49 -15.08
C GLY A 65 29.30 31.44 -16.11
N THR A 66 30.12 32.36 -16.63
CA THR A 66 29.72 33.27 -17.70
C THR A 66 30.44 32.89 -18.98
N TYR A 67 29.70 32.73 -20.07
CA TYR A 67 30.19 32.30 -21.36
C TYR A 67 29.77 33.26 -22.46
N ASP A 68 30.67 33.52 -23.40
CA ASP A 68 30.33 34.23 -24.63
C ASP A 68 29.84 33.21 -25.67
N LEU A 69 28.57 33.30 -26.03
CA LEU A 69 27.95 32.48 -27.07
C LEU A 69 28.37 33.02 -28.43
N THR A 70 29.54 32.57 -28.89
CA THR A 70 30.02 32.81 -30.24
C THR A 70 30.02 31.53 -31.05
N THR A 71 29.78 31.65 -32.35
CA THR A 71 29.82 30.52 -33.29
C THR A 71 31.13 29.71 -33.25
N GLN A 72 32.23 30.31 -32.78
CA GLN A 72 33.57 29.71 -32.79
C GLN A 72 33.89 28.91 -31.51
N ASN A 73 33.23 29.19 -30.39
CA ASN A 73 33.57 28.60 -29.08
C ASN A 73 32.79 27.32 -28.73
N LEU A 74 31.95 26.83 -29.64
CA LEU A 74 31.14 25.62 -29.45
C LEU A 74 31.74 24.46 -30.25
N PRO A 75 32.31 23.41 -29.60
CA PRO A 75 33.12 22.39 -30.26
C PRO A 75 32.36 21.56 -31.31
N ILE A 76 31.06 21.31 -31.12
CA ILE A 76 30.23 20.60 -32.12
C ILE A 76 29.84 21.52 -33.28
N LEU A 77 29.63 22.82 -33.03
CA LEU A 77 29.32 23.79 -34.10
C LEU A 77 30.52 24.02 -35.03
N ALA A 78 31.75 24.01 -34.51
CA ALA A 78 32.96 24.11 -35.33
C ALA A 78 33.07 22.97 -36.35
N THR A 79 32.58 21.78 -36.00
CA THR A 79 32.63 20.58 -36.85
C THR A 79 31.50 20.56 -37.89
N LEU A 80 30.30 21.05 -37.55
CA LEU A 80 29.15 21.13 -38.47
C LEU A 80 29.23 22.30 -39.47
N LYS A 81 30.00 23.36 -39.19
CA LYS A 81 30.05 24.60 -39.99
C LYS A 81 31.06 24.61 -41.15
N GLY A 82 31.71 23.50 -41.42
CA GLY A 82 32.63 23.35 -42.53
C GLY A 82 31.96 23.20 -43.90
N TRP A 83 30.98 24.03 -44.29
CA TRP A 83 30.68 24.35 -45.71
C TRP A 83 29.40 25.21 -45.86
N LYS A 84 29.54 26.35 -46.56
CA LYS A 84 28.56 26.94 -47.51
C LYS A 84 27.72 28.16 -47.10
N TYR A 85 27.60 28.56 -45.84
CA TYR A 85 26.85 29.79 -45.48
C TYR A 85 27.74 30.73 -44.66
N GLY A 86 28.10 31.88 -45.25
CA GLY A 86 28.92 32.91 -44.60
C GLY A 86 28.38 33.28 -43.21
N PHE A 87 29.28 33.72 -42.34
CA PHE A 87 29.16 33.89 -40.87
C PHE A 87 28.01 34.79 -40.34
N GLU A 88 27.01 35.11 -41.14
CA GLU A 88 25.68 35.52 -40.71
C GLU A 88 24.68 34.46 -41.16
N SER A 89 24.17 33.66 -40.22
CA SER A 89 23.08 32.73 -40.54
C SER A 89 22.09 32.63 -39.37
N PRO A 90 20.78 32.58 -39.67
CA PRO A 90 19.66 32.58 -38.73
C PRO A 90 19.54 31.20 -38.08
N PHE A 91 20.45 30.88 -37.16
CA PHE A 91 20.43 29.59 -36.49
C PHE A 91 19.34 29.57 -35.42
N LYS A 92 18.40 28.63 -35.55
CA LYS A 92 17.45 28.30 -34.47
C LYS A 92 18.23 27.58 -33.39
N ALA A 93 18.46 28.29 -32.29
CA ALA A 93 19.19 27.82 -31.13
C ALA A 93 18.32 27.98 -29.88
N GLU A 94 18.30 26.95 -29.05
CA GLU A 94 17.54 26.92 -27.82
C GLU A 94 18.50 26.75 -26.65
N VAL A 95 18.26 27.50 -25.58
CA VAL A 95 18.99 27.35 -24.31
C VAL A 95 18.00 26.89 -23.28
N TYR A 96 18.26 25.69 -22.76
CA TYR A 96 17.54 25.10 -21.66
C TYR A 96 18.38 25.23 -20.41
N PHE A 97 17.87 25.92 -19.41
CA PHE A 97 18.43 25.86 -18.07
C PHE A 97 17.86 24.65 -17.33
N VAL A 98 18.75 23.93 -16.66
CA VAL A 98 18.43 22.69 -15.95
C VAL A 98 18.91 22.83 -14.52
N SER A 99 18.02 22.58 -13.57
CA SER A 99 18.30 22.71 -12.15
C SER A 99 19.13 21.52 -11.65
N THR A 100 20.35 21.77 -11.18
CA THR A 100 21.26 20.75 -10.63
C THR A 100 21.23 20.71 -9.10
N ARG A 101 20.36 21.52 -8.48
CA ARG A 101 20.09 21.47 -7.03
C ARG A 101 19.44 20.16 -6.62
N GLN A 102 19.46 19.90 -5.33
CA GLN A 102 18.76 18.76 -4.75
C GLN A 102 17.30 19.11 -4.52
N PHE A 103 16.41 18.27 -5.02
CA PHE A 103 14.97 18.31 -4.78
C PHE A 103 14.67 17.27 -3.71
N THR A 104 14.21 17.73 -2.55
CA THR A 104 13.96 16.90 -1.36
C THR A 104 12.47 16.76 -1.10
N ASN A 105 12.10 15.89 -0.16
CA ASN A 105 10.71 15.70 0.29
C ASN A 105 9.73 15.23 -0.80
N LEU A 106 10.25 14.63 -1.89
CA LEU A 106 9.40 14.00 -2.89
C LEU A 106 8.80 12.74 -2.28
N LYS A 107 7.49 12.54 -2.42
CA LYS A 107 6.80 11.44 -1.73
C LYS A 107 6.77 10.19 -2.58
N TRP A 108 6.96 9.04 -1.94
CA TRP A 108 6.74 7.74 -2.55
C TRP A 108 5.91 6.84 -1.64
N GLY A 109 5.26 5.85 -2.23
CA GLY A 109 4.53 4.82 -1.51
C GLY A 109 4.34 3.58 -2.36
N THR A 110 4.08 2.45 -1.70
CA THR A 110 3.66 1.24 -2.40
C THR A 110 2.32 1.48 -3.11
N PRO A 111 2.16 1.14 -4.40
CA PRO A 111 0.88 1.31 -5.11
C PRO A 111 -0.23 0.39 -4.58
N GLY A 112 0.10 -0.55 -3.70
CA GLY A 112 -0.80 -1.40 -2.96
C GLY A 112 -0.01 -2.35 -2.05
N PRO A 113 -0.68 -3.08 -1.15
CA PRO A 113 -0.01 -3.92 -0.16
C PRO A 113 0.90 -4.97 -0.81
N CYS A 114 2.11 -5.10 -0.28
CA CYS A 114 3.06 -6.15 -0.57
C CYS A 114 2.85 -7.31 0.40
N THR A 115 2.78 -8.54 -0.10
CA THR A 115 2.72 -9.72 0.77
C THR A 115 4.14 -10.12 1.16
N MET A 116 4.40 -10.23 2.46
CA MET A 116 5.64 -10.77 3.02
C MET A 116 5.35 -11.95 3.95
N ARG A 117 6.38 -12.74 4.21
CA ARG A 117 6.33 -13.80 5.22
C ARG A 117 6.95 -13.27 6.50
N ASP A 118 6.14 -13.20 7.53
CA ASP A 118 6.51 -12.85 8.89
C ASP A 118 6.60 -14.13 9.76
N PRO A 119 7.63 -14.26 10.61
CA PRO A 119 7.77 -15.42 11.49
C PRO A 119 6.66 -15.58 12.54
N GLU A 120 6.08 -14.49 13.02
CA GLU A 120 5.05 -14.48 14.08
C GLU A 120 3.63 -14.52 13.49
N PHE A 121 3.39 -13.77 12.41
CA PHE A 121 2.06 -13.57 11.84
C PHE A 121 1.80 -14.37 10.55
N GLY A 122 2.79 -15.05 10.00
CA GLY A 122 2.64 -15.80 8.76
C GLY A 122 2.65 -14.89 7.53
N ALA A 123 1.64 -14.98 6.65
CA ALA A 123 1.60 -14.11 5.46
C ALA A 123 0.95 -12.77 5.81
N VAL A 124 1.72 -11.68 5.82
CA VAL A 124 1.24 -10.33 6.15
C VAL A 124 1.27 -9.45 4.91
N ARG A 125 0.25 -8.60 4.76
CA ARG A 125 0.16 -7.62 3.67
C ARG A 125 0.54 -6.24 4.18
N VAL A 126 1.69 -5.73 3.76
CA VAL A 126 2.29 -4.51 4.29
C VAL A 126 2.33 -3.43 3.22
N THR A 127 2.03 -2.19 3.59
CA THR A 127 2.30 -1.01 2.76
C THR A 127 3.48 -0.25 3.34
N ALA A 128 4.17 0.53 2.51
CA ALA A 128 5.23 1.40 3.00
C ALA A 128 5.22 2.70 2.24
N PHE A 129 5.58 3.77 2.94
CA PHE A 129 5.67 5.10 2.37
C PHE A 129 6.82 5.88 2.99
N GLY A 130 7.21 6.93 2.27
CA GLY A 130 8.25 7.82 2.75
C GLY A 130 8.59 8.87 1.72
N ILE A 131 9.82 9.36 1.82
CA ILE A 131 10.33 10.42 0.96
C ILE A 131 11.60 10.01 0.25
N TYR A 132 11.87 10.65 -0.87
CA TYR A 132 13.10 10.49 -1.61
C TYR A 132 13.61 11.87 -2.06
N SER A 133 14.89 11.90 -2.35
CA SER A 133 15.57 13.09 -2.85
C SER A 133 16.27 12.79 -4.16
N ILE A 134 16.20 13.72 -5.11
CA ILE A 134 16.85 13.61 -6.41
C ILE A 134 17.65 14.86 -6.72
N LYS A 135 18.58 14.73 -7.67
CA LYS A 135 19.15 15.86 -8.39
C LYS A 135 19.40 15.46 -9.84
N ILE A 136 19.39 16.43 -10.75
CA ILE A 136 19.78 16.16 -12.14
C ILE A 136 21.30 16.02 -12.20
N LYS A 137 21.77 14.85 -12.63
CA LYS A 137 23.20 14.51 -12.75
C LYS A 137 23.70 14.74 -14.17
N ASP A 138 22.89 14.39 -15.17
CA ASP A 138 23.19 14.58 -16.58
C ASP A 138 22.06 15.40 -17.25
N PRO A 139 22.25 16.72 -17.41
CA PRO A 139 21.26 17.60 -18.06
C PRO A 139 20.94 17.22 -19.51
N ALA A 140 21.92 16.68 -20.26
CA ALA A 140 21.72 16.34 -21.66
C ALA A 140 20.84 15.08 -21.81
N VAL A 141 21.10 14.06 -20.99
CA VAL A 141 20.25 12.86 -20.94
C VAL A 141 18.85 13.22 -20.43
N PHE A 142 18.77 14.04 -19.38
CA PHE A 142 17.48 14.44 -18.82
C PHE A 142 16.59 15.17 -19.84
N ILE A 143 17.13 16.12 -20.61
CA ILE A 143 16.37 16.78 -21.68
C ILE A 143 15.93 15.78 -22.75
N ARG A 144 16.84 14.89 -23.19
CA ARG A 144 16.55 13.94 -24.27
C ARG A 144 15.46 12.93 -23.91
N GLU A 145 15.52 12.39 -22.69
CA GLU A 145 14.66 11.28 -22.26
C GLU A 145 13.35 11.76 -21.60
N ILE A 146 13.35 12.93 -20.96
CA ILE A 146 12.21 13.42 -20.17
C ILE A 146 11.54 14.63 -20.81
N ALA A 147 12.29 15.71 -21.04
CA ALA A 147 11.70 17.00 -21.38
C ALA A 147 11.27 17.11 -22.85
N GLY A 148 12.05 16.49 -23.76
CA GLY A 148 11.84 16.62 -25.19
C GLY A 148 11.87 18.10 -25.62
N THR A 149 10.70 18.62 -26.01
CA THR A 149 10.53 20.02 -26.45
C THR A 149 9.81 20.91 -25.42
N ASP A 150 9.47 20.38 -24.24
CA ASP A 150 8.76 21.14 -23.22
C ASP A 150 9.62 22.29 -22.72
N GLY A 151 9.05 23.50 -22.73
CA GLY A 151 9.75 24.72 -22.36
C GLY A 151 9.85 24.94 -20.85
N GLU A 152 9.03 24.27 -20.07
CA GLU A 152 9.03 24.38 -18.61
C GLU A 152 8.62 23.03 -18.03
N PHE A 153 9.50 22.40 -17.26
CA PHE A 153 9.28 21.07 -16.72
C PHE A 153 9.47 21.09 -15.21
N SER A 154 8.46 20.62 -14.47
CA SER A 154 8.41 20.65 -13.01
C SER A 154 8.57 19.26 -12.38
N THR A 155 8.79 19.20 -11.07
CA THR A 155 8.83 17.93 -10.34
C THR A 155 7.52 17.16 -10.42
N ASP A 156 6.37 17.84 -10.46
CA ASP A 156 5.05 17.21 -10.45
C ASP A 156 4.82 16.33 -11.69
N GLU A 157 5.36 16.73 -12.84
CA GLU A 157 5.21 16.00 -14.10
C GLU A 157 5.95 14.67 -14.13
N ILE A 158 7.08 14.55 -13.42
CA ILE A 158 7.88 13.32 -13.38
C ILE A 158 7.63 12.49 -12.11
N GLN A 159 7.08 13.10 -11.05
CA GLN A 159 6.93 12.48 -9.74
C GLN A 159 6.17 11.15 -9.80
N ASP A 160 5.11 11.05 -10.62
CA ASP A 160 4.31 9.82 -10.75
C ASP A 160 5.11 8.67 -11.35
N ASN A 161 5.96 8.95 -12.34
CA ASN A 161 6.84 7.96 -12.94
C ASN A 161 7.88 7.48 -11.93
N LEU A 162 8.54 8.41 -11.24
CA LEU A 162 9.61 8.10 -10.27
C LEU A 162 9.08 7.36 -9.05
N LYS A 163 7.97 7.83 -8.44
CA LYS A 163 7.35 7.16 -7.29
C LYS A 163 6.85 5.76 -7.67
N GLY A 164 6.38 5.57 -8.90
CA GLY A 164 5.99 4.26 -9.43
C GLY A 164 7.17 3.28 -9.49
N LYS A 165 8.35 3.73 -9.94
CA LYS A 165 9.58 2.91 -9.95
C LYS A 165 9.96 2.46 -8.54
N ILE A 166 9.90 3.38 -7.57
CA ILE A 166 10.21 3.07 -6.16
C ILE A 166 9.18 2.08 -5.58
N GLY A 167 7.89 2.39 -5.75
CA GLY A 167 6.79 1.59 -5.23
C GLY A 167 6.71 0.18 -5.82
N MET A 168 7.21 -0.03 -7.05
CA MET A 168 7.37 -1.37 -7.62
C MET A 168 8.55 -2.12 -6.99
N ARG A 169 9.71 -1.49 -6.85
CA ARG A 169 10.92 -2.18 -6.38
C ARG A 169 10.84 -2.59 -4.92
N ILE A 170 10.19 -1.79 -4.08
CA ILE A 170 10.03 -2.15 -2.66
C ILE A 170 9.25 -3.45 -2.45
N LYS A 171 8.39 -3.84 -3.39
CA LYS A 171 7.67 -5.12 -3.32
C LYS A 171 8.61 -6.33 -3.44
N GLU A 172 9.81 -6.15 -3.96
CA GLU A 172 10.84 -7.19 -4.05
C GLU A 172 11.80 -7.13 -2.86
N VAL A 173 12.24 -5.91 -2.49
CA VAL A 173 13.19 -5.67 -1.39
C VAL A 173 12.61 -6.07 -0.04
N MET A 174 11.35 -5.74 0.21
CA MET A 174 10.76 -5.90 1.52
C MET A 174 10.64 -7.39 1.94
N PRO A 175 10.19 -8.33 1.08
CA PRO A 175 10.26 -9.76 1.40
C PRO A 175 11.68 -10.33 1.48
N GLU A 176 12.63 -9.81 0.69
CA GLU A 176 14.03 -10.29 0.66
C GLU A 176 14.77 -10.02 1.97
N LEU A 177 14.45 -8.90 2.63
CA LEU A 177 15.05 -8.53 3.92
C LEU A 177 14.71 -9.52 5.04
N GLN A 178 13.59 -10.25 4.94
CA GLN A 178 13.08 -11.17 5.97
C GLN A 178 13.02 -10.54 7.38
N ILE A 179 12.82 -9.23 7.46
CA ILE A 179 12.70 -8.50 8.72
C ILE A 179 11.25 -8.68 9.22
N PRO A 180 11.05 -9.13 10.48
CA PRO A 180 9.74 -9.18 11.08
C PRO A 180 9.06 -7.81 11.05
N VAL A 181 7.75 -7.82 10.89
CA VAL A 181 6.94 -6.61 10.74
C VAL A 181 7.17 -5.61 11.88
N ILE A 182 7.25 -6.11 13.12
CA ILE A 182 7.48 -5.29 14.32
C ILE A 182 8.88 -4.67 14.37
N ASP A 183 9.85 -5.26 13.66
CA ASP A 183 11.24 -4.79 13.64
C ASP A 183 11.50 -3.82 12.47
N LEU A 184 10.58 -3.70 11.50
CA LEU A 184 10.74 -2.86 10.31
C LEU A 184 11.01 -1.40 10.65
N GLU A 185 10.31 -0.85 11.66
CA GLU A 185 10.51 0.52 12.12
C GLU A 185 11.97 0.77 12.57
N SER A 186 12.61 -0.22 13.19
CA SER A 186 14.00 -0.11 13.65
C SER A 186 15.03 -0.22 12.51
N LYS A 187 14.58 -0.62 11.30
CA LYS A 187 15.43 -0.92 10.14
C LYS A 187 15.11 -0.07 8.91
N VAL A 188 14.34 1.01 9.07
CA VAL A 188 13.96 1.93 7.97
C VAL A 188 15.16 2.47 7.19
N PHE A 189 16.28 2.75 7.85
CA PHE A 189 17.50 3.21 7.18
C PHE A 189 18.10 2.15 6.25
N THR A 190 18.20 0.90 6.73
CA THR A 190 18.72 -0.23 5.94
C THR A 190 17.84 -0.51 4.73
N MET A 191 16.52 -0.42 4.90
CA MET A 191 15.57 -0.55 3.80
C MET A 191 15.71 0.58 2.79
N GLY A 192 15.88 1.84 3.26
CA GLY A 192 16.11 3.00 2.40
C GLY A 192 17.38 2.87 1.54
N GLU A 193 18.51 2.49 2.14
CA GLU A 193 19.77 2.31 1.39
C GLU A 193 19.67 1.16 0.38
N MET A 194 19.10 0.02 0.75
CA MET A 194 18.91 -1.10 -0.17
C MET A 194 17.99 -0.72 -1.36
N LEU A 195 16.91 0.02 -1.10
CA LEU A 195 16.04 0.54 -2.15
C LEU A 195 16.80 1.48 -3.09
N LYS A 196 17.53 2.44 -2.51
CA LYS A 196 18.33 3.40 -3.27
C LYS A 196 19.33 2.69 -4.18
N GLU A 197 20.13 1.77 -3.66
CA GLU A 197 21.12 1.01 -4.45
C GLU A 197 20.47 0.25 -5.62
N ARG A 198 19.32 -0.38 -5.36
CA ARG A 198 18.61 -1.20 -6.36
C ARG A 198 17.92 -0.37 -7.44
N ILE A 199 17.49 0.84 -7.11
CA ILE A 199 16.69 1.71 -8.01
C ILE A 199 17.56 2.74 -8.73
N ALA A 200 18.70 3.15 -8.13
CA ALA A 200 19.57 4.19 -8.67
C ALA A 200 19.88 4.03 -10.18
N PRO A 201 20.22 2.83 -10.71
CA PRO A 201 20.49 2.68 -12.14
C PRO A 201 19.32 3.08 -13.06
N ALA A 202 18.08 2.86 -12.62
CA ALA A 202 16.88 3.24 -13.38
C ALA A 202 16.60 4.75 -13.35
N PHE A 203 17.15 5.46 -12.37
CA PHE A 203 17.12 6.93 -12.33
C PHE A 203 18.27 7.49 -13.16
N GLU A 204 19.44 6.86 -13.10
CA GLU A 204 20.61 7.26 -13.89
C GLU A 204 20.36 7.20 -15.41
N SER A 205 19.57 6.21 -15.88
CA SER A 205 19.16 6.15 -17.29
C SER A 205 18.32 7.34 -17.75
N LEU A 206 17.73 8.08 -16.81
CA LEU A 206 16.98 9.32 -17.07
C LEU A 206 17.84 10.57 -16.86
N GLY A 207 19.13 10.43 -16.55
CA GLY A 207 20.00 11.55 -16.19
C GLY A 207 19.81 12.06 -14.75
N ILE A 208 19.10 11.30 -13.90
CA ILE A 208 18.76 11.69 -12.53
C ILE A 208 19.63 10.88 -11.55
N ALA A 209 20.16 11.54 -10.52
CA ALA A 209 20.75 10.86 -9.37
C ALA A 209 19.73 10.77 -8.24
N LEU A 210 19.44 9.55 -7.80
CA LEU A 210 18.70 9.28 -6.56
C LEU A 210 19.67 9.43 -5.38
N THR A 211 19.58 10.55 -4.66
CA THR A 211 20.54 10.86 -3.59
C THR A 211 20.17 10.20 -2.28
N GLU A 212 18.88 10.03 -2.02
CA GLU A 212 18.36 9.53 -0.75
C GLU A 212 16.99 8.88 -0.95
N VAL A 213 16.75 7.79 -0.21
CA VAL A 213 15.44 7.18 -0.03
C VAL A 213 15.24 6.93 1.46
N GLN A 214 14.17 7.47 2.02
CA GLN A 214 13.76 7.23 3.39
C GLN A 214 12.44 6.50 3.40
N VAL A 215 12.36 5.46 4.22
CA VAL A 215 11.09 4.86 4.63
C VAL A 215 10.69 5.57 5.92
N GLN A 216 9.51 6.17 5.92
CA GLN A 216 9.02 6.89 7.11
C GLN A 216 8.12 6.02 7.96
N ASP A 217 7.30 5.19 7.31
CA ASP A 217 6.29 4.39 8.00
C ASP A 217 5.87 3.19 7.14
N VAL A 218 5.34 2.19 7.82
CA VAL A 218 4.97 0.88 7.31
C VAL A 218 3.56 0.57 7.80
N GLY A 219 2.59 0.64 6.88
CA GLY A 219 1.19 0.38 7.20
C GLY A 219 0.89 -1.12 7.28
N LEU A 220 0.18 -1.52 8.33
CA LEU A 220 -0.16 -2.90 8.61
C LEU A 220 -1.67 -3.14 8.43
N PRO A 221 -2.11 -4.39 8.21
CA PRO A 221 -3.53 -4.73 8.27
C PRO A 221 -4.04 -4.60 9.71
N GLU A 222 -5.27 -4.10 9.88
CA GLU A 222 -5.92 -3.91 11.19
C GLU A 222 -5.95 -5.19 12.05
N GLU A 223 -6.02 -6.37 11.42
CA GLU A 223 -5.96 -7.65 12.13
C GLU A 223 -4.60 -7.91 12.78
N VAL A 224 -3.52 -7.51 12.10
CA VAL A 224 -2.14 -7.64 12.60
C VAL A 224 -1.87 -6.58 13.67
N GLU A 225 -2.31 -5.34 13.45
CA GLU A 225 -2.22 -4.27 14.46
C GLU A 225 -2.92 -4.68 15.76
N ARG A 226 -4.17 -5.14 15.68
CA ARG A 226 -4.91 -5.64 16.85
C ARG A 226 -4.22 -6.82 17.52
N ALA A 227 -3.61 -7.72 16.76
CA ALA A 227 -2.87 -8.85 17.32
C ALA A 227 -1.61 -8.40 18.07
N ILE A 228 -0.88 -7.42 17.53
CA ILE A 228 0.30 -6.81 18.16
C ILE A 228 -0.13 -6.11 19.47
N ASP A 229 -1.17 -5.28 19.43
CA ASP A 229 -1.67 -4.56 20.61
C ASP A 229 -2.12 -5.51 21.71
N LYS A 230 -2.86 -6.56 21.34
CA LYS A 230 -3.33 -7.60 22.27
C LYS A 230 -2.15 -8.36 22.89
N ALA A 231 -1.17 -8.76 22.08
CA ALA A 231 0.03 -9.44 22.56
C ALA A 231 0.87 -8.53 23.49
N GLY A 232 0.99 -7.24 23.16
CA GLY A 232 1.61 -6.22 23.98
C GLY A 232 0.91 -6.05 25.32
N ALA A 233 -0.42 -5.93 25.32
CA ALA A 233 -1.24 -5.83 26.53
C ALA A 233 -1.08 -7.07 27.43
N MET A 234 -1.15 -8.27 26.87
CA MET A 234 -0.93 -9.51 27.61
C MET A 234 0.46 -9.56 28.25
N ARG A 235 1.51 -9.15 27.51
CA ARG A 235 2.89 -9.13 28.02
C ARG A 235 3.09 -8.07 29.12
N ALA A 236 2.49 -6.89 28.96
CA ALA A 236 2.55 -5.82 29.96
C ALA A 236 1.81 -6.17 31.25
N ILE A 237 0.66 -6.83 31.12
CA ILE A 237 -0.15 -7.27 32.25
C ILE A 237 0.53 -8.45 32.98
N GLY A 238 1.25 -9.32 32.26
CA GLY A 238 2.06 -10.42 32.80
C GLY A 238 1.26 -11.55 33.50
N ASN A 239 0.00 -11.31 33.84
CA ASN A 239 -0.89 -12.23 34.53
C ASN A 239 -2.16 -12.49 33.70
N MET A 240 -2.34 -13.75 33.29
CA MET A 240 -3.47 -14.18 32.47
C MET A 240 -4.84 -13.93 33.13
N GLN A 241 -4.93 -13.99 34.46
CA GLN A 241 -6.17 -13.68 35.19
C GLN A 241 -6.51 -12.19 35.14
N MET A 242 -5.47 -11.34 35.20
CA MET A 242 -5.62 -9.90 35.10
C MET A 242 -6.00 -9.48 33.66
N TYR A 243 -5.55 -10.24 32.65
CA TYR A 243 -5.96 -10.05 31.26
C TYR A 243 -7.44 -10.43 31.04
N THR A 244 -7.91 -11.56 31.60
CA THR A 244 -9.35 -11.89 31.57
C THR A 244 -10.20 -10.82 32.25
N GLN A 245 -9.72 -10.27 33.38
CA GLN A 245 -10.38 -9.15 34.05
C GLN A 245 -10.37 -7.87 33.19
N TYR A 246 -9.27 -7.58 32.50
CA TYR A 246 -9.14 -6.43 31.61
C TYR A 246 -10.08 -6.51 30.39
N GLU A 247 -10.11 -7.65 29.70
CA GLU A 247 -11.05 -7.91 28.60
C GLU A 247 -12.51 -7.83 29.06
N THR A 248 -12.81 -8.39 30.24
CA THR A 248 -14.15 -8.29 30.83
C THR A 248 -14.50 -6.82 31.12
N ALA A 249 -13.58 -6.04 31.68
CA ALA A 249 -13.79 -4.62 31.96
C ALA A 249 -13.99 -3.79 30.68
N ASN A 250 -13.20 -4.03 29.64
CA ASN A 250 -13.36 -3.36 28.34
C ASN A 250 -14.68 -3.74 27.67
N SER A 251 -15.07 -5.02 27.70
CA SER A 251 -16.35 -5.47 27.12
C SER A 251 -17.57 -4.88 27.85
N ILE A 252 -17.48 -4.62 29.15
CA ILE A 252 -18.51 -3.88 29.90
C ILE A 252 -18.60 -2.42 29.43
N ASN A 253 -17.46 -1.77 29.15
CA ASN A 253 -17.44 -0.40 28.64
C ASN A 253 -18.04 -0.30 27.23
N ASP A 254 -17.66 -1.22 26.34
CA ASP A 254 -18.20 -1.29 24.97
C ASP A 254 -19.70 -1.63 24.94
N ALA A 255 -20.17 -2.49 25.85
CA ALA A 255 -21.59 -2.79 26.04
C ALA A 255 -22.37 -1.60 26.63
N ALA A 256 -21.76 -0.80 27.52
CA ALA A 256 -22.36 0.42 28.05
C ALA A 256 -22.48 1.52 26.97
N ASN A 257 -21.53 1.57 26.04
CA ASN A 257 -21.56 2.49 24.90
C ASN A 257 -22.48 2.01 23.75
N ASN A 258 -22.86 0.72 23.72
CA ASN A 258 -23.79 0.13 22.73
C ASN A 258 -24.94 -0.67 23.40
N PRO A 259 -25.87 -0.01 24.09
CA PRO A 259 -26.88 -0.65 24.94
C PRO A 259 -27.95 -1.50 24.21
N GLY A 260 -27.86 -1.64 22.88
CA GLY A 260 -28.79 -2.43 22.06
C GLY A 260 -28.18 -3.61 21.29
N GLY A 261 -26.86 -3.88 21.44
CA GLY A 261 -26.16 -4.94 20.68
C GLY A 261 -26.10 -6.29 21.41
N LEU A 262 -25.91 -7.38 20.65
CA LEU A 262 -25.77 -8.76 21.16
C LEU A 262 -24.71 -8.92 22.27
N ALA A 263 -23.72 -8.02 22.34
CA ALA A 263 -22.68 -8.00 23.37
C ALA A 263 -23.24 -7.68 24.78
N ALA A 264 -24.26 -6.82 24.90
CA ALA A 264 -24.91 -6.52 26.18
C ALA A 264 -25.66 -7.74 26.76
N ALA A 265 -26.17 -8.61 25.88
CA ALA A 265 -26.82 -9.86 26.29
C ALA A 265 -25.80 -10.92 26.78
N GLY A 266 -24.59 -10.93 26.22
CA GLY A 266 -23.51 -11.84 26.66
C GLY A 266 -22.99 -11.53 28.07
N VAL A 267 -22.94 -10.25 28.44
CA VAL A 267 -22.51 -9.79 29.78
C VAL A 267 -23.52 -10.19 30.86
N GLY A 268 -24.84 -10.16 30.57
CA GLY A 268 -25.88 -10.62 31.50
C GLY A 268 -25.81 -12.13 31.80
N ILE A 269 -25.40 -12.93 30.81
CA ILE A 269 -25.23 -14.38 30.96
C ILE A 269 -23.89 -14.71 31.65
N GLY A 270 -22.81 -14.00 31.30
CA GLY A 270 -21.48 -14.16 31.91
C GLY A 270 -21.42 -13.79 33.40
N MET A 271 -22.07 -12.68 33.79
CA MET A 271 -22.22 -12.33 35.22
C MET A 271 -23.15 -13.29 35.97
N GLY A 272 -24.20 -13.81 35.32
CA GLY A 272 -25.09 -14.81 35.91
C GLY A 272 -24.40 -16.14 36.24
N PHE A 273 -23.46 -16.57 35.39
CA PHE A 273 -22.65 -17.78 35.63
C PHE A 273 -21.50 -17.55 36.62
N GLY A 274 -20.83 -16.40 36.56
CA GLY A 274 -19.75 -16.05 37.49
C GLY A 274 -20.20 -15.95 38.95
N MET A 275 -21.41 -15.43 39.19
CA MET A 275 -21.98 -15.32 40.54
C MET A 275 -22.74 -16.58 40.99
N GLY A 276 -23.25 -17.39 40.05
CA GLY A 276 -23.91 -18.67 40.33
C GLY A 276 -22.95 -19.77 40.84
N GLY A 277 -21.70 -19.77 40.37
CA GLY A 277 -20.67 -20.73 40.80
C GLY A 277 -20.25 -20.58 42.27
N GLN A 278 -20.33 -19.37 42.81
CA GLN A 278 -19.96 -19.10 44.21
C GLN A 278 -21.10 -19.44 45.19
N MET A 279 -22.36 -19.39 44.73
CA MET A 279 -23.54 -19.78 45.51
C MET A 279 -23.76 -21.31 45.51
N GLY A 280 -23.41 -22.02 44.44
CA GLY A 280 -23.52 -23.48 44.34
C GLY A 280 -22.60 -24.25 45.30
N ASN A 281 -21.41 -23.72 45.59
CA ASN A 281 -20.47 -24.32 46.54
C ASN A 281 -20.88 -24.13 48.01
N ALA A 282 -21.76 -23.17 48.32
CA ALA A 282 -22.28 -22.98 49.68
C ALA A 282 -23.38 -24.00 50.05
N MET A 283 -24.05 -24.59 49.06
CA MET A 283 -25.16 -25.53 49.29
C MET A 283 -24.76 -27.02 49.13
N GLY A 284 -23.64 -27.31 48.45
CA GLY A 284 -23.10 -28.67 48.28
C GLY A 284 -22.34 -29.22 49.50
N GLY A 285 -21.94 -28.37 50.45
CA GLY A 285 -21.16 -28.77 51.64
C GLY A 285 -21.96 -29.48 52.75
N ALA A 286 -23.30 -29.49 52.67
CA ALA A 286 -24.17 -29.99 53.74
C ALA A 286 -24.61 -31.46 53.58
N PHE A 287 -24.27 -32.14 52.49
CA PHE A 287 -24.75 -33.50 52.19
C PHE A 287 -23.68 -34.60 52.32
N THR A 288 -22.41 -34.24 52.53
CA THR A 288 -21.27 -35.16 52.47
C THR A 288 -21.00 -35.90 53.81
N ASN A 289 -21.78 -35.65 54.87
CA ASN A 289 -21.50 -36.17 56.22
C ASN A 289 -22.42 -37.30 56.73
N MET A 290 -23.15 -38.04 55.86
CA MET A 290 -24.09 -39.07 56.35
C MET A 290 -24.07 -40.44 55.65
N VAL A 291 -22.93 -40.91 55.13
CA VAL A 291 -22.78 -42.36 54.84
C VAL A 291 -21.36 -42.83 55.15
N GLN A 292 -21.20 -43.31 56.39
CA GLN A 292 -20.05 -44.06 56.89
C GLN A 292 -20.52 -45.52 57.05
N GLN A 293 -19.97 -46.48 56.27
CA GLN A 293 -19.39 -47.72 56.81
C GLN A 293 -18.83 -48.65 55.73
N PRO A 294 -17.84 -49.52 56.09
CA PRO A 294 -16.93 -50.19 55.15
C PRO A 294 -17.18 -51.70 55.01
N GLY A 295 -16.71 -52.30 53.92
CA GLY A 295 -16.45 -53.74 53.88
C GLY A 295 -16.39 -54.38 52.49
N ILE A 296 -15.27 -55.07 52.24
CA ILE A 296 -15.07 -56.23 51.35
C ILE A 296 -14.58 -55.96 49.92
N ASN A 297 -13.32 -56.36 49.68
CA ASN A 297 -12.70 -56.81 48.42
C ASN A 297 -12.56 -58.36 48.56
N PRO A 298 -12.54 -59.21 47.50
CA PRO A 298 -11.60 -59.13 46.39
C PRO A 298 -12.05 -59.60 44.98
N GLY A 299 -11.53 -58.88 43.96
CA GLY A 299 -10.83 -59.46 42.81
C GLY A 299 -11.63 -59.99 41.63
N PHE A 300 -11.45 -59.39 40.45
CA PHE A 300 -11.42 -60.10 39.16
C PHE A 300 -10.59 -59.33 38.11
N SER A 301 -9.69 -60.09 37.48
CA SER A 301 -8.89 -59.76 36.32
C SER A 301 -9.71 -59.64 35.04
N GLY A 302 -9.35 -58.72 34.15
CA GLY A 302 -9.88 -58.71 32.78
C GLY A 302 -9.31 -57.57 31.96
N GLY A 303 -8.26 -57.86 31.18
CA GLY A 303 -7.79 -56.98 30.12
C GLY A 303 -8.78 -56.97 28.95
N ALA A 304 -9.03 -55.79 28.40
CA ALA A 304 -9.74 -55.61 27.14
C ALA A 304 -9.02 -54.57 26.29
N ALA A 305 -8.63 -55.02 25.10
CA ALA A 305 -7.94 -54.26 24.07
C ALA A 305 -8.83 -53.16 23.46
N GLN A 306 -8.22 -52.02 23.11
CA GLN A 306 -8.85 -50.98 22.31
C GLN A 306 -8.95 -51.42 20.84
N PRO A 307 -10.10 -51.20 20.16
CA PRO A 307 -10.19 -51.31 18.70
C PRO A 307 -9.63 -50.06 17.99
N PRO A 308 -9.13 -50.19 16.75
CA PRO A 308 -8.52 -49.10 15.98
C PRO A 308 -9.56 -48.09 15.44
N PRO A 309 -9.19 -46.81 15.20
CA PRO A 309 -10.10 -45.81 14.67
C PRO A 309 -10.39 -46.05 13.18
N MET A 310 -11.67 -45.93 12.79
CA MET A 310 -12.11 -45.98 11.40
C MET A 310 -11.79 -44.67 10.64
N PRO A 311 -11.70 -44.72 9.29
CA PRO A 311 -11.50 -43.53 8.45
C PRO A 311 -12.71 -42.60 8.51
N GLY A 312 -12.47 -41.30 8.69
CA GLY A 312 -13.52 -40.27 8.67
C GLY A 312 -14.14 -40.09 7.26
N PRO A 313 -15.41 -39.66 7.17
CA PRO A 313 -16.08 -39.40 5.90
C PRO A 313 -15.45 -38.20 5.14
N PRO A 314 -15.57 -38.16 3.80
CA PRO A 314 -14.96 -37.10 2.98
C PRO A 314 -15.52 -35.71 3.31
N PRO A 315 -14.72 -34.64 3.14
CA PRO A 315 -15.16 -33.27 3.42
C PRO A 315 -16.35 -32.89 2.52
N LEU A 316 -17.42 -32.39 3.13
CA LEU A 316 -18.56 -31.84 2.41
C LEU A 316 -18.14 -30.54 1.67
N PRO A 317 -18.72 -30.26 0.49
CA PRO A 317 -18.45 -29.02 -0.24
C PRO A 317 -18.82 -27.79 0.60
N GLN A 318 -17.93 -26.79 0.65
CA GLN A 318 -18.16 -25.51 1.33
C GLN A 318 -19.23 -24.73 0.58
N LEU A 319 -20.50 -24.89 0.99
CA LEU A 319 -21.59 -24.07 0.47
C LEU A 319 -21.51 -22.68 1.09
N ASN A 320 -21.21 -21.67 0.27
CA ASN A 320 -21.34 -20.25 0.63
C ASN A 320 -22.57 -19.69 -0.08
N LEU A 321 -23.68 -19.55 0.64
CA LEU A 321 -24.99 -19.24 0.05
C LEU A 321 -25.61 -17.99 0.68
N PHE A 322 -26.17 -17.13 -0.16
CA PHE A 322 -26.94 -15.96 0.27
C PHE A 322 -28.43 -16.31 0.29
N VAL A 323 -29.15 -15.80 1.28
CA VAL A 323 -30.57 -16.04 1.53
C VAL A 323 -31.30 -14.70 1.60
N ALA A 324 -32.46 -14.58 0.96
CA ALA A 324 -33.31 -13.41 1.06
C ALA A 324 -34.27 -13.54 2.25
N ILE A 325 -34.00 -12.82 3.35
CA ILE A 325 -34.83 -12.80 4.55
C ILE A 325 -35.57 -11.46 4.57
N ASN A 326 -36.90 -11.47 4.65
CA ASN A 326 -37.73 -10.24 4.63
C ASN A 326 -37.45 -9.30 3.43
N GLY A 327 -37.10 -9.88 2.27
CA GLY A 327 -36.76 -9.12 1.06
C GLY A 327 -35.35 -8.50 1.05
N GLN A 328 -34.53 -8.75 2.07
CA GLN A 328 -33.14 -8.31 2.14
C GLN A 328 -32.18 -9.51 2.02
N GLN A 329 -31.12 -9.33 1.24
CA GLN A 329 -30.06 -10.32 1.12
C GLN A 329 -29.27 -10.43 2.44
N SER A 330 -29.08 -11.66 2.90
CA SER A 330 -28.28 -12.02 4.08
C SER A 330 -27.33 -13.17 3.72
N GLY A 331 -26.12 -13.19 4.29
CA GLY A 331 -25.09 -14.21 4.03
C GLY A 331 -23.73 -13.63 3.62
N PRO A 332 -22.76 -14.46 3.18
CA PRO A 332 -22.90 -15.89 2.88
C PRO A 332 -23.01 -16.76 4.14
N PHE A 333 -23.85 -17.79 4.09
CA PHE A 333 -24.03 -18.77 5.15
C PHE A 333 -23.48 -20.12 4.74
N GLU A 334 -22.86 -20.80 5.70
CA GLU A 334 -22.39 -22.19 5.57
C GLU A 334 -23.50 -23.20 5.93
N ALA A 335 -23.30 -24.47 5.57
CA ALA A 335 -24.28 -25.54 5.79
C ALA A 335 -24.83 -25.64 7.24
N PRO A 336 -24.02 -25.52 8.32
CA PRO A 336 -24.54 -25.56 9.68
C PRO A 336 -25.45 -24.38 10.03
N ALA A 337 -25.13 -23.18 9.51
CA ALA A 337 -25.94 -21.98 9.72
C ALA A 337 -27.26 -22.07 8.94
N LEU A 338 -27.23 -22.60 7.71
CA LEU A 338 -28.43 -22.84 6.92
C LEU A 338 -29.37 -23.85 7.60
N GLN A 339 -28.85 -24.91 8.23
CA GLN A 339 -29.67 -25.86 9.01
C GLN A 339 -30.37 -25.18 10.19
N GLN A 340 -29.67 -24.31 10.93
CA GLN A 340 -30.27 -23.50 12.01
C GLN A 340 -31.38 -22.59 11.48
N MET A 341 -31.21 -21.99 10.28
CA MET A 341 -32.23 -21.15 9.65
C MET A 341 -33.46 -21.94 9.19
N VAL A 342 -33.30 -23.20 8.79
CA VAL A 342 -34.45 -24.09 8.51
C VAL A 342 -35.21 -24.40 9.80
N LEU A 343 -34.49 -24.70 10.89
CA LEU A 343 -35.09 -25.00 12.19
C LEU A 343 -35.82 -23.80 12.81
N SER A 344 -35.32 -22.58 12.59
CA SER A 344 -35.96 -21.34 13.05
C SER A 344 -37.09 -20.85 12.14
N GLY A 345 -37.33 -21.53 11.01
CA GLY A 345 -38.35 -21.14 10.02
C GLY A 345 -37.98 -19.93 9.16
N GLN A 346 -36.75 -19.40 9.28
CA GLN A 346 -36.26 -18.27 8.49
C GLN A 346 -35.88 -18.67 7.06
N LEU A 347 -35.53 -19.94 6.85
CA LEU A 347 -35.26 -20.53 5.55
C LEU A 347 -36.29 -21.64 5.25
N THR A 348 -37.17 -21.38 4.29
CA THR A 348 -38.14 -22.36 3.79
C THR A 348 -37.77 -22.78 2.37
N ARG A 349 -38.47 -23.78 1.81
CA ARG A 349 -38.25 -24.20 0.41
C ARG A 349 -38.59 -23.12 -0.61
N GLU A 350 -39.39 -22.12 -0.23
CA GLU A 350 -39.79 -21.01 -1.09
C GLU A 350 -38.88 -19.78 -0.95
N THR A 351 -38.06 -19.72 0.10
CA THR A 351 -37.12 -18.62 0.31
C THR A 351 -36.14 -18.52 -0.87
N LEU A 352 -35.94 -17.31 -1.39
CA LEU A 352 -35.00 -17.07 -2.47
C LEU A 352 -33.56 -17.16 -1.98
N VAL A 353 -32.75 -17.93 -2.70
CA VAL A 353 -31.34 -18.12 -2.43
C VAL A 353 -30.50 -17.87 -3.67
N TRP A 354 -29.24 -17.50 -3.45
CA TRP A 354 -28.29 -17.29 -4.53
C TRP A 354 -26.89 -17.71 -4.08
N LYS A 355 -26.13 -18.29 -5.00
CA LYS A 355 -24.70 -18.56 -4.80
C LYS A 355 -23.91 -18.16 -6.05
N GLN A 356 -22.61 -17.98 -5.86
CA GLN A 356 -21.70 -17.70 -6.97
C GLN A 356 -21.83 -18.79 -8.05
N GLY A 357 -22.12 -18.36 -9.29
CA GLY A 357 -22.38 -19.24 -10.43
C GLY A 357 -23.86 -19.44 -10.79
N MET A 358 -24.80 -18.94 -9.98
CA MET A 358 -26.23 -18.90 -10.36
C MET A 358 -26.55 -17.65 -11.19
N ALA A 359 -27.36 -17.82 -12.24
CA ALA A 359 -27.79 -16.73 -13.10
C ALA A 359 -28.78 -15.75 -12.43
N SER A 360 -29.59 -16.24 -11.48
CA SER A 360 -30.57 -15.45 -10.75
C SER A 360 -30.90 -16.06 -9.39
N TRP A 361 -31.51 -15.27 -8.52
CA TRP A 361 -32.10 -15.76 -7.27
C TRP A 361 -33.14 -16.84 -7.57
N THR A 362 -33.06 -17.95 -6.86
CA THR A 362 -33.88 -19.14 -7.11
C THR A 362 -34.43 -19.68 -5.80
N ALA A 363 -35.62 -20.27 -5.79
CA ALA A 363 -36.21 -20.86 -4.59
C ALA A 363 -35.35 -21.99 -4.01
N ALA A 364 -35.11 -21.97 -2.69
CA ALA A 364 -34.19 -22.90 -2.02
C ALA A 364 -34.50 -24.38 -2.25
N GLY A 365 -35.79 -24.74 -2.40
CA GLY A 365 -36.22 -26.11 -2.68
C GLY A 365 -35.86 -26.64 -4.06
N THR A 366 -35.45 -25.77 -4.99
CA THR A 366 -35.03 -26.15 -6.36
C THR A 366 -33.53 -26.33 -6.49
N VAL A 367 -32.76 -25.96 -5.47
CA VAL A 367 -31.30 -26.09 -5.45
C VAL A 367 -30.95 -27.48 -4.90
N ALA A 368 -30.49 -28.38 -5.78
CA ALA A 368 -30.18 -29.77 -5.41
C ALA A 368 -29.20 -29.89 -4.23
N GLU A 369 -28.25 -28.96 -4.13
CA GLU A 369 -27.25 -28.91 -3.05
C GLU A 369 -27.83 -28.58 -1.67
N LEU A 370 -29.04 -27.99 -1.60
CA LEU A 370 -29.74 -27.69 -0.35
C LEU A 370 -30.66 -28.84 0.11
N ALA A 371 -30.83 -29.90 -0.68
CA ALA A 371 -31.65 -31.05 -0.29
C ALA A 371 -31.26 -31.67 1.07
N PRO A 372 -29.96 -31.81 1.43
CA PRO A 372 -29.55 -32.31 2.74
C PRO A 372 -29.88 -31.34 3.90
N VAL A 373 -29.96 -30.03 3.62
CA VAL A 373 -30.28 -29.00 4.62
C VAL A 373 -31.75 -29.05 5.03
N PHE A 374 -32.64 -29.46 4.12
CA PHE A 374 -34.08 -29.61 4.35
C PHE A 374 -34.52 -31.00 4.84
N GLY A 375 -33.58 -31.91 5.12
CA GLY A 375 -33.79 -33.35 5.31
C GLY A 375 -34.64 -33.84 6.49
N ALA A 376 -35.38 -32.95 7.17
CA ALA A 376 -36.27 -33.33 8.28
C ALA A 376 -37.64 -32.61 8.28
N VAL A 377 -38.01 -31.88 7.21
CA VAL A 377 -39.31 -31.19 7.14
C VAL A 377 -40.15 -31.79 5.99
N PRO A 378 -41.26 -32.50 6.29
CA PRO A 378 -42.16 -33.01 5.25
C PRO A 378 -42.80 -31.85 4.47
N PRO A 379 -43.03 -32.00 3.14
CA PRO A 379 -43.68 -30.96 2.34
C PRO A 379 -45.08 -30.64 2.89
N PRO A 380 -45.53 -29.37 2.84
CA PRO A 380 -46.88 -28.98 3.27
C PRO A 380 -47.94 -29.65 2.39
N MET A 381 -49.05 -30.07 3.01
CA MET A 381 -50.17 -30.68 2.29
C MET A 381 -50.84 -29.67 1.34
N PRO A 382 -51.30 -30.11 0.15
CA PRO A 382 -51.97 -29.24 -0.81
C PRO A 382 -53.25 -28.63 -0.22
N PRO A 383 -53.64 -27.41 -0.63
CA PRO A 383 -54.88 -26.78 -0.18
C PRO A 383 -56.11 -27.54 -0.70
N ALA A 384 -57.13 -27.66 0.16
CA ALA A 384 -58.42 -28.30 -0.12
C ALA A 384 -59.34 -27.44 -0.99
#